data_AF-A0A553UPM0-F1
#
_entry.id   AF-A0A553UPM0-F1
#
_cell.length_a   1.000
_cell.length_b   1.000
_cell.length_c   1.000
_cell.angle_alpha   90.00
_cell.angle_beta   90.00
_cell.angle_gamma   90.00
#
_symmetry.space_group_name_H-M   'P 1'
#
loop_
_entity.id
_entity.type
_entity.pdbx_description
1 polymer ?
#
loop_
_entity_poly.entity_id
_entity_poly.type
_entity_poly.pdbx_seq_one_letter_code
_entity_poly.pdbx_strand_id
1 'polypeptide(L)'
;MQTNIQLANVRVHRLGLTDDFLLNLSDRAQTAKVDRTTPVSYNLLPNVSLEEAILDAWDDAHKTWVFTWNGNRRFWLRAELDALYFILYGIERGDVDYIMDTFPIVKRKDIAAHGSYRTKEAILSVYDELQTLGLERLGEYRSRMSGEAVAGGWEPEPEGVNA
;
A
#
# COMPACT_ATOMS: atom_id res chain seq x y z
N MET A 1 19.78 -40.89 -39.01
CA MET A 1 20.00 -40.94 -37.55
C MET A 1 19.15 -39.84 -36.93
N GLN A 2 17.87 -40.12 -36.64
CA GLN A 2 16.92 -39.15 -36.10
C GLN A 2 16.67 -39.50 -34.62
N THR A 3 16.96 -38.56 -33.73
CA THR A 3 16.79 -38.70 -32.29
C THR A 3 15.32 -38.62 -31.92
N ASN A 4 14.78 -39.74 -31.44
CA ASN A 4 13.40 -39.87 -30.98
C ASN A 4 13.31 -39.30 -29.56
N ILE A 5 12.74 -38.10 -29.41
CA ILE A 5 12.47 -37.49 -28.09
C ILE A 5 11.11 -38.02 -27.63
N GLN A 6 11.13 -38.97 -26.70
CA GLN A 6 9.94 -39.40 -25.97
C GLN A 6 9.56 -38.30 -24.95
N LEU A 7 8.45 -37.62 -25.18
CA LEU A 7 7.87 -36.70 -24.20
C LEU A 7 7.25 -37.53 -23.07
N ALA A 8 7.89 -37.53 -21.91
CA ALA A 8 7.32 -38.12 -20.71
C ALA A 8 6.22 -37.19 -20.16
N ASN A 9 4.99 -37.69 -20.07
CA ASN A 9 3.86 -36.95 -19.50
C ASN A 9 4.16 -36.53 -18.05
N VAL A 10 4.21 -35.23 -17.80
CA VAL A 10 4.30 -34.66 -16.45
C VAL A 10 2.93 -34.81 -15.78
N ARG A 11 2.84 -35.61 -14.71
CA ARG A 11 1.60 -35.75 -13.93
C ARG A 11 1.43 -34.56 -12.98
N VAL A 12 0.48 -33.70 -13.30
CA VAL A 12 0.17 -32.47 -12.54
C VAL A 12 -0.86 -32.76 -11.44
N HIS A 13 -0.44 -33.38 -10.33
CA HIS A 13 -1.38 -33.83 -9.27
C HIS A 13 -1.71 -32.80 -8.18
N ARG A 14 -1.14 -31.57 -8.18
CA ARG A 14 -1.34 -30.60 -7.08
C ARG A 14 -2.01 -29.27 -7.45
N LEU A 15 -2.38 -29.08 -8.71
CA LEU A 15 -3.10 -27.87 -9.15
C LEU A 15 -4.63 -28.00 -9.05
N GLY A 16 -5.14 -29.04 -8.40
CA GLY A 16 -6.60 -29.26 -8.26
C GLY A 16 -7.30 -29.61 -9.57
N LEU A 17 -6.53 -29.92 -10.63
CA LEU A 17 -7.05 -30.37 -11.92
C LEU A 17 -7.35 -31.86 -11.79
N THR A 18 -8.61 -32.19 -11.50
CA THR A 18 -9.09 -33.58 -11.40
C THR A 18 -9.07 -34.26 -12.76
N ASP A 19 -9.03 -35.60 -12.80
CA ASP A 19 -9.06 -36.36 -14.06
C ASP A 19 -10.33 -36.04 -14.89
N ASP A 20 -11.44 -35.72 -14.22
CA ASP A 20 -12.68 -35.23 -14.85
C ASP A 20 -12.51 -33.87 -15.53
N PHE A 21 -11.67 -32.98 -14.99
CA PHE A 21 -11.38 -31.68 -15.60
C PHE A 21 -10.57 -31.83 -16.89
N LEU A 22 -9.60 -32.75 -16.91
CA LEU A 22 -8.79 -33.03 -18.10
C LEU A 22 -9.61 -33.77 -19.17
N LEU A 23 -10.54 -34.65 -18.76
CA LEU A 23 -11.52 -35.26 -19.67
C LEU A 23 -12.45 -34.20 -20.28
N ASN A 24 -12.95 -33.26 -19.47
CA ASN A 24 -13.81 -32.17 -19.95
C ASN A 24 -13.07 -31.20 -20.89
N LEU A 25 -11.76 -30.97 -20.65
CA LEU A 25 -10.92 -30.18 -21.55
C LEU A 25 -10.65 -30.91 -22.88
N SER A 26 -10.48 -32.23 -22.84
CA SER A 26 -10.33 -33.07 -24.04
C SER A 26 -11.61 -33.08 -24.88
N ASP A 27 -12.78 -33.16 -24.24
CA ASP A 27 -14.09 -33.13 -24.90
C ASP A 27 -14.34 -31.76 -25.56
N ARG A 28 -13.96 -30.67 -24.88
CA ARG A 28 -14.00 -29.29 -25.42
C ARG A 28 -13.07 -29.05 -26.61
N ALA A 29 -11.94 -29.75 -26.71
CA ALA A 29 -11.06 -29.65 -27.88
C ALA A 29 -11.62 -30.44 -29.10
N GLN A 30 -12.52 -31.40 -28.86
CA GLN A 30 -13.11 -32.24 -29.91
C GLN A 30 -14.43 -31.73 -30.51
N THR A 31 -15.02 -30.65 -29.97
CA THR A 31 -16.24 -30.05 -30.54
C THR A 31 -16.07 -29.45 -31.94
N ALA A 32 -14.83 -29.36 -32.45
CA ALA A 32 -14.56 -28.98 -33.84
C ALA A 32 -14.93 -30.08 -34.86
N LYS A 33 -15.32 -31.30 -34.44
CA LYS A 33 -15.63 -32.43 -35.33
C LYS A 33 -17.11 -32.87 -35.36
N VAL A 34 -18.04 -32.13 -34.77
CA VAL A 34 -19.48 -32.45 -34.84
C VAL A 34 -20.17 -31.50 -35.80
N ASP A 35 -20.48 -32.00 -37.00
CA ASP A 35 -21.29 -31.26 -37.99
C ASP A 35 -22.70 -31.02 -37.43
N ARG A 36 -23.12 -29.75 -37.42
CA ARG A 36 -24.43 -29.22 -36.97
C ARG A 36 -24.69 -29.11 -35.47
N THR A 37 -23.72 -28.66 -34.68
CA THR A 37 -24.02 -28.05 -33.36
C THR A 37 -23.51 -26.62 -33.32
N THR A 38 -24.40 -25.67 -33.03
CA THR A 38 -24.01 -24.29 -32.76
C THR A 38 -23.45 -24.27 -31.34
N PRO A 39 -22.20 -23.85 -31.10
CA PRO A 39 -21.68 -23.73 -29.75
C PRO A 39 -22.58 -22.76 -28.99
N VAL A 40 -23.16 -23.18 -27.88
CA VAL A 40 -23.78 -22.25 -26.93
C VAL A 40 -22.62 -21.47 -26.31
N SER A 41 -22.29 -20.34 -26.90
CA SER A 41 -21.35 -19.40 -26.31
C SER A 41 -21.99 -18.89 -25.02
N TYR A 42 -21.42 -19.27 -23.87
CA TYR A 42 -21.74 -18.62 -22.61
C TYR A 42 -21.20 -17.20 -22.70
N ASN A 43 -22.02 -16.28 -23.22
CA ASN A 43 -21.85 -14.84 -23.03
C ASN A 43 -22.12 -14.54 -21.55
N LEU A 44 -21.14 -14.85 -20.69
CA LEU A 44 -21.12 -14.32 -19.33
C LEU A 44 -20.55 -12.91 -19.40
N LEU A 45 -21.35 -11.95 -18.98
CA LEU A 45 -20.88 -10.59 -18.78
C LEU A 45 -20.00 -10.53 -17.52
N PRO A 46 -18.90 -9.76 -17.54
CA PRO A 46 -18.39 -8.96 -18.65
C PRO A 46 -17.48 -9.78 -19.59
N ASN A 47 -17.52 -9.46 -20.88
CA ASN A 47 -16.72 -10.10 -21.94
C ASN A 47 -15.29 -9.53 -21.98
N VAL A 48 -14.62 -9.53 -20.83
CA VAL A 48 -13.24 -9.05 -20.66
C VAL A 48 -12.28 -10.23 -20.76
N SER A 49 -11.10 -10.01 -21.34
CA SER A 49 -10.07 -11.05 -21.34
C SER A 49 -9.65 -11.37 -19.90
N LEU A 50 -9.18 -12.60 -19.65
CA LEU A 50 -8.71 -13.00 -18.31
C LEU A 50 -7.60 -12.05 -17.80
N GLU A 51 -6.77 -11.55 -18.72
CA GLU A 51 -5.71 -10.57 -18.41
C GLU A 51 -6.29 -9.21 -17.99
N GLU A 52 -7.31 -8.71 -18.70
CA GLU A 52 -8.01 -7.47 -18.32
C GLU A 52 -8.76 -7.62 -17.00
N ALA A 53 -9.42 -8.76 -16.75
CA ALA A 53 -10.10 -9.03 -15.49
C ALA A 53 -9.13 -9.07 -14.31
N ILE A 54 -7.93 -9.63 -14.51
CA ILE A 54 -6.86 -9.65 -13.51
C ILE A 54 -6.36 -8.23 -13.25
N LEU A 55 -6.18 -7.41 -14.30
CA LEU A 55 -5.73 -6.02 -14.16
C LEU A 55 -6.77 -5.15 -13.45
N ASP A 56 -8.06 -5.25 -13.81
CA ASP A 56 -9.15 -4.52 -13.15
C ASP A 56 -9.27 -4.92 -11.67
N ALA A 57 -9.19 -6.23 -11.38
CA ALA A 57 -9.20 -6.72 -10.01
C ALA A 57 -7.98 -6.22 -9.22
N TRP A 58 -6.82 -6.11 -9.86
CA TRP A 58 -5.61 -5.61 -9.23
C TRP A 58 -5.67 -4.09 -9.00
N ASP A 59 -6.27 -3.32 -9.91
CA ASP A 59 -6.50 -1.88 -9.76
C ASP A 59 -7.52 -1.57 -8.66
N ASP A 60 -8.61 -2.34 -8.58
CA ASP A 60 -9.60 -2.20 -7.51
C ASP A 60 -9.06 -2.67 -6.15
N ALA A 61 -8.24 -3.72 -6.13
CA ALA A 61 -7.46 -4.10 -4.95
C ALA A 61 -6.45 -3.01 -4.55
N HIS A 62 -5.77 -2.38 -5.51
CA HIS A 62 -4.85 -1.28 -5.23
C HIS A 62 -5.56 -0.06 -4.65
N LYS A 63 -6.75 0.29 -5.16
CA LYS A 63 -7.60 1.37 -4.61
C LYS A 63 -8.03 1.08 -3.18
N THR A 64 -8.18 -0.19 -2.80
CA THR A 64 -8.56 -0.59 -1.45
C THR A 64 -7.36 -0.77 -0.51
N TRP A 65 -6.14 -0.92 -1.03
CA TRP A 65 -4.88 -1.06 -0.26
C TRP A 65 -4.15 0.27 0.03
N VAL A 66 -4.58 1.37 -0.59
CA VAL A 66 -3.93 2.68 -0.38
C VAL A 66 -4.46 3.37 0.88
N PHE A 67 -3.54 3.74 1.78
CA PHE A 67 -3.80 4.64 2.89
C PHE A 67 -4.72 5.79 2.45
N THR A 68 -5.91 5.88 3.03
CA THR A 68 -6.85 6.97 2.72
C THR A 68 -6.19 8.30 3.00
N TRP A 69 -6.31 9.25 2.07
CA TRP A 69 -5.73 10.59 2.26
C TRP A 69 -6.38 11.28 3.46
N ASN A 70 -5.62 11.40 4.55
CA ASN A 70 -6.02 12.08 5.76
C ASN A 70 -5.11 13.30 5.97
N GLY A 71 -5.64 14.49 5.72
CA GLY A 71 -4.89 15.75 5.80
C GLY A 71 -4.36 16.05 7.20
N ASN A 72 -5.15 15.75 8.24
CA ASN A 72 -4.73 15.99 9.63
C ASN A 72 -3.63 15.01 10.07
N ARG A 73 -3.75 13.73 9.69
CA ARG A 73 -2.72 12.73 9.96
C ARG A 73 -1.40 13.09 9.29
N ARG A 74 -1.43 13.45 7.99
CA ARG A 74 -0.24 13.88 7.26
C ARG A 74 0.39 15.15 7.84
N PHE A 75 -0.43 16.09 8.31
CA PHE A 75 0.04 17.32 8.94
C PHE A 75 0.92 17.01 10.16
N TRP A 76 0.40 16.21 11.11
CA TRP A 76 1.15 15.87 12.32
C TRP A 76 2.37 15.00 12.04
N LEU A 77 2.24 13.96 11.21
CA LEU A 77 3.40 13.15 10.83
C LEU A 77 4.53 13.97 10.21
N ARG A 78 4.19 14.95 9.37
CA ARG A 78 5.18 15.85 8.79
C ARG A 78 5.82 16.74 9.86
N ALA A 79 5.03 17.33 10.75
CA ALA A 79 5.56 18.15 11.84
C ALA A 79 6.51 17.37 12.75
N GLU A 80 6.17 16.11 13.06
CA GLU A 80 7.02 15.22 13.87
C GLU A 80 8.33 14.87 13.16
N LEU A 81 8.28 14.55 11.87
CA LEU A 81 9.46 14.27 11.07
C LEU A 81 10.36 15.51 10.94
N ASP A 82 9.78 16.67 10.63
CA ASP A 82 10.52 17.92 10.49
C ASP A 82 11.24 18.26 11.80
N ALA A 83 10.55 18.17 12.94
CA ALA A 83 11.13 18.36 14.27
C ALA A 83 12.30 17.39 14.55
N LEU A 84 12.11 16.11 14.26
CA LEU A 84 13.16 15.10 14.42
C LEU A 84 14.39 15.41 13.56
N TYR A 85 14.19 15.81 12.29
CA TYR A 85 15.30 16.19 11.42
C TYR A 85 16.06 17.40 11.94
N PHE A 86 15.38 18.42 12.47
CA PHE A 86 16.05 19.57 13.08
C PHE A 86 16.98 19.14 14.23
N ILE A 87 16.52 18.23 15.09
CA ILE A 87 17.34 17.70 16.19
C ILE A 87 18.52 16.88 15.65
N LEU A 88 18.29 16.00 14.66
CA LEU A 88 19.34 15.18 14.06
C LEU A 88 20.42 16.00 13.36
N TYR A 89 20.05 17.14 12.77
CA TYR A 89 21.01 18.08 12.18
C TYR A 89 21.66 19.02 13.21
N GLY A 90 21.29 18.92 14.50
CA GLY A 90 21.85 19.76 15.56
C GLY A 90 21.42 21.22 15.47
N ILE A 91 20.28 21.51 14.85
CA ILE A 91 19.75 22.87 14.72
C ILE A 91 19.09 23.25 16.04
N GLU A 92 19.50 24.38 16.63
CA GLU A 92 18.96 24.86 17.90
C GLU A 92 17.53 25.36 17.75
N ARG A 93 16.76 25.30 18.83
CA ARG A 93 15.35 25.70 18.89
C ARG A 93 15.09 27.12 18.36
N GLY A 94 15.99 28.07 18.63
CA GLY A 94 15.88 29.44 18.12
C GLY A 94 16.06 29.52 16.60
N ASP A 95 16.99 28.73 16.06
CA ASP A 95 17.23 28.66 14.62
C ASP A 95 16.08 27.97 13.89
N VAL A 96 15.44 26.96 14.50
CA VAL A 96 14.21 26.35 13.93
C VAL A 96 13.11 27.39 13.79
N ASP A 97 12.87 28.22 14.80
CA ASP A 97 11.87 29.29 14.73
C ASP A 97 12.16 30.27 13.59
N TYR A 98 13.43 30.68 13.46
CA TYR A 98 13.89 31.56 12.39
C TYR A 98 13.74 30.92 11.00
N ILE A 99 14.17 29.65 10.84
CA ILE A 99 14.06 28.89 9.59
C ILE A 99 12.59 28.80 9.17
N MET A 100 11.69 28.50 10.10
CA MET A 100 10.25 28.42 9.80
C MET A 100 9.68 29.76 9.31
N ASP A 101 10.20 30.88 9.79
CA ASP A 101 9.79 32.21 9.32
C ASP A 101 10.32 32.56 7.90
N THR A 102 11.25 31.79 7.34
CA THR A 102 11.71 31.93 5.94
C THR A 102 10.72 31.41 4.90
N PHE A 103 9.62 30.77 5.32
CA PHE A 103 8.57 30.22 4.44
C PHE A 103 7.30 31.11 4.41
N PRO A 104 7.32 32.29 3.76
CA PRO A 104 6.24 33.27 3.83
C PRO A 104 4.93 32.76 3.20
N ILE A 105 5.00 31.86 2.21
CA ILE A 105 3.80 31.31 1.56
C ILE A 105 3.05 30.39 2.53
N VAL A 106 3.76 29.54 3.26
CA VAL A 106 3.17 28.63 4.26
C VAL A 106 2.56 29.46 5.39
N LYS A 107 3.32 30.42 5.93
CA LYS A 107 2.85 31.34 6.98
C LYS A 107 1.55 32.04 6.62
N ARG A 108 1.45 32.62 5.41
CA ARG A 108 0.21 33.29 4.97
C ARG A 108 -0.97 32.33 4.83
N LYS A 109 -0.75 31.13 4.30
CA LYS A 109 -1.81 30.11 4.15
C LYS A 109 -2.33 29.65 5.50
N ASP A 110 -1.43 29.38 6.44
CA ASP A 110 -1.80 28.97 7.80
C ASP A 110 -2.55 30.07 8.54
N ILE A 111 -2.06 31.32 8.49
CA ILE A 111 -2.75 32.45 9.13
C ILE A 111 -4.14 32.66 8.52
N ALA A 112 -4.28 32.55 7.19
CA ALA A 112 -5.58 32.67 6.54
C ALA A 112 -6.55 31.53 6.91
N ALA A 113 -6.06 30.31 7.10
CA ALA A 113 -6.89 29.14 7.39
C ALA A 113 -7.16 28.93 8.89
N HIS A 114 -6.23 29.33 9.76
CA HIS A 114 -6.20 28.96 11.18
C HIS A 114 -6.00 30.16 12.13
N GLY A 115 -5.69 31.35 11.62
CA GLY A 115 -5.42 32.55 12.42
C GLY A 115 -4.03 32.59 13.07
N SER A 116 -3.26 31.51 13.01
CA SER A 116 -1.90 31.41 13.54
C SER A 116 -0.96 30.71 12.54
N TYR A 117 0.35 30.75 12.80
CA TYR A 117 1.31 29.97 12.00
C TYR A 117 1.37 28.53 12.51
N ARG A 118 0.25 27.81 12.37
CA ARG A 118 0.00 26.49 12.94
C ARG A 118 1.10 25.47 12.64
N THR A 119 1.66 25.46 11.43
CA THR A 119 2.76 24.54 11.06
C THR A 119 4.00 24.79 11.91
N LYS A 120 4.40 26.07 12.09
CA LYS A 120 5.53 26.44 12.94
C LYS A 120 5.28 26.05 14.39
N GLU A 121 4.10 26.38 14.92
CA GLU A 121 3.71 26.05 16.29
C GLU A 121 3.74 24.53 16.55
N ALA A 122 3.25 23.73 15.59
CA ALA A 122 3.28 22.27 15.68
C ALA A 122 4.70 21.71 15.67
N ILE A 123 5.56 22.17 14.75
CA ILE A 123 6.96 21.71 14.66
C ILE A 123 7.72 22.07 15.94
N LEU A 124 7.61 23.32 16.41
CA LEU A 124 8.28 23.76 17.63
C LEU A 124 7.80 23.00 18.86
N SER A 125 6.49 22.72 18.94
CA SER A 125 5.93 21.92 20.03
C SER A 125 6.46 20.48 20.05
N VAL A 126 6.55 19.82 18.89
CA VAL A 126 7.12 18.46 18.82
C VAL A 126 8.62 18.48 19.05
N TYR A 127 9.32 19.51 18.56
CA TYR A 127 10.75 19.67 18.80
C TYR A 127 11.04 19.75 20.30
N ASP A 128 10.27 20.55 21.06
CA ASP A 128 10.43 20.68 22.51
C ASP A 128 10.17 19.34 23.23
N GLU A 129 9.19 18.55 22.76
CA GLU A 129 8.90 17.21 23.29
C GLU A 129 10.05 16.22 23.03
N LEU A 130 10.53 16.15 21.78
CA LEU A 130 11.61 15.26 21.38
C LEU A 130 12.93 15.63 22.05
N GLN A 131 13.21 16.93 22.20
CA GLN A 131 14.41 17.41 22.89
C GLN A 131 14.35 17.09 24.39
N THR A 132 13.17 17.18 25.01
CA THR A 132 12.97 16.78 26.42
C THR A 132 13.11 15.26 26.60
N LEU A 133 12.62 14.49 25.63
CA LEU A 133 12.71 13.02 25.66
C LEU A 133 14.14 12.53 25.51
N GLY A 134 14.91 13.15 24.61
CA GLY A 134 16.24 12.71 24.20
C GLY A 134 16.20 11.65 23.08
N LEU A 135 17.16 11.72 22.15
CA LEU A 135 17.23 10.80 21.01
C LEU A 135 17.48 9.35 21.43
N GLU A 136 18.14 9.15 22.57
CA GLU A 136 18.41 7.84 23.16
C GLU A 136 17.13 7.10 23.59
N ARG A 137 16.04 7.84 23.84
CA ARG A 137 14.73 7.30 24.20
C ARG A 137 13.69 7.47 23.09
N LEU A 138 14.12 7.71 21.86
CA LEU A 138 13.20 7.90 20.72
C LEU A 138 12.24 6.73 20.50
N GLY A 139 12.64 5.50 20.87
CA GLY A 139 11.75 4.32 20.82
C GLY A 139 10.53 4.40 21.75
N GLU A 140 10.57 5.29 22.76
CA GLU A 140 9.44 5.57 23.65
C GLU A 140 8.51 6.65 23.09
N TYR A 141 8.95 7.41 22.08
CA TYR A 141 8.13 8.46 21.47
C TYR A 141 6.90 7.84 20.80
N ARG A 142 5.71 8.35 21.14
CA ARG A 142 4.46 7.94 20.52
C ARG A 142 3.93 9.08 19.69
N SER A 143 3.77 8.83 18.40
CA SER A 143 3.15 9.80 17.48
C SER A 143 1.81 10.26 18.03
N ARG A 144 1.52 11.55 17.88
CA ARG A 144 0.25 12.16 18.28
C ARG A 144 -0.93 11.57 17.52
N MET A 145 -0.69 10.98 16.36
CA MET A 145 -1.68 10.27 15.57
C MET A 145 -1.51 8.76 15.76
N SER A 146 -2.57 8.06 16.14
CA SER A 146 -2.56 6.59 16.12
C SER A 146 -2.41 6.08 14.68
N GLY A 147 -1.81 4.90 14.51
CA GLY A 147 -1.93 4.16 13.26
C GLY A 147 -3.41 3.90 12.98
N GLU A 148 -3.98 4.59 12.00
CA GLU A 148 -5.31 4.23 11.49
C GLU A 148 -5.20 2.88 10.78
N ALA A 149 -6.31 2.14 10.74
CA ALA A 149 -6.40 0.93 9.95
C ALA A 149 -5.94 1.23 8.53
N VAL A 150 -4.89 0.54 8.10
CA VAL A 150 -4.50 0.56 6.68
C VAL A 150 -5.74 0.16 5.88
N ALA A 151 -6.00 0.87 4.80
CA ALA A 151 -7.09 0.51 3.91
C ALA A 151 -6.83 -0.95 3.48
N GLY A 152 -7.67 -1.89 3.91
CA GLY A 152 -7.44 -3.33 3.78
C GLY A 152 -7.36 -4.12 5.09
N GLY A 153 -7.38 -3.48 6.28
CA GLY A 153 -7.44 -4.18 7.56
C GLY A 153 -6.20 -5.02 7.89
N TRP A 154 -5.06 -4.69 7.28
CA TRP A 154 -3.78 -5.31 7.64
C TRP A 154 -3.38 -4.82 9.03
N GLU A 155 -3.49 -5.71 10.00
CA GLU A 155 -2.83 -5.59 11.29
C GLU A 155 -1.46 -6.26 11.16
N PRO A 156 -0.37 -5.61 11.61
CA PRO A 156 0.90 -6.31 11.72
C PRO A 156 0.69 -7.50 12.66
N GLU A 157 0.98 -8.71 12.18
CA GLU A 157 1.12 -9.89 13.03
C GLU A 157 2.03 -9.49 14.20
N PRO A 158 1.62 -9.72 15.47
CA PRO A 158 2.44 -9.34 16.61
C PRO A 158 3.80 -10.00 16.44
N GLU A 159 4.86 -9.19 16.32
CA GLU A 159 6.22 -9.70 16.20
C GLU A 159 6.43 -10.73 17.30
N GLY A 160 6.71 -11.96 16.89
CA GLY A 160 6.83 -13.09 17.77
C GLY A 160 7.74 -12.75 18.94
N VAL A 161 7.16 -12.76 20.13
CA VAL A 161 7.88 -12.99 21.38
C VAL A 161 8.59 -14.34 21.19
N ASN A 162 9.83 -14.29 20.70
CA ASN A 162 10.72 -15.44 20.70
C ASN A 162 11.17 -15.64 22.15
N ALA A 163 10.42 -16.47 22.87
CA ALA A 163 10.85 -17.13 24.10
C ALA A 163 11.61 -18.42 23.77
#